data_AF-A0A959QQS1-F1
#
_entry.id   AF-A0A959QQS1-F1
#
_cell.length_a   1.000
_cell.length_b   1.000
_cell.length_c   1.000
_cell.angle_alpha   90.00
_cell.angle_beta   90.00
_cell.angle_gamma   90.00
#
_symmetry.space_group_name_H-M   'P 1'
#
loop_
_entity.id
_entity.type
_entity.pdbx_description
1 polymer ?
#
loop_
_entity_poly.entity_id
_entity_poly.type
_entity_poly.pdbx_seq_one_letter_code
_entity_poly.pdbx_strand_id
1 'polypeptide(L)'
;MRNKILIPTLIVAVLAAFFSFKYSSKDTDAEKKSKLIVETVYKALQDGHYSPKEVDDSFSSMAYHKLLERMDYDKRFFTQKD
;
A
#
# COMPACT_ATOMS: atom_id res chain seq x y z
N MET A 1 6.00 -1.44 -50.75
CA MET A 1 6.71 -0.75 -49.62
C MET A 1 5.78 -0.38 -48.46
N ARG A 2 4.49 -0.13 -48.71
CA ARG A 2 3.47 0.25 -47.72
C ARG A 2 3.33 -0.73 -46.54
N ASN A 3 3.42 -2.03 -46.82
CA ASN A 3 3.16 -3.11 -45.86
C ASN A 3 4.34 -3.34 -44.88
N LYS A 4 5.55 -2.91 -45.25
CA LYS A 4 6.75 -3.03 -44.40
C LYS A 4 6.76 -1.99 -43.27
N ILE A 5 6.01 -0.90 -43.44
CA ILE A 5 5.89 0.20 -42.46
C ILE A 5 4.64 0.01 -41.59
N LEU A 6 3.57 -0.58 -42.14
CA LEU A 6 2.31 -0.82 -41.43
C LEU A 6 2.45 -1.77 -40.22
N ILE A 7 3.23 -2.84 -40.37
CA ILE A 7 3.44 -3.83 -39.30
C ILE A 7 4.12 -3.21 -38.07
N PRO A 8 5.26 -2.50 -38.19
CA PRO A 8 5.89 -1.88 -37.03
C PRO A 8 5.05 -0.76 -36.41
N THR A 9 4.29 0.01 -37.20
CA THR A 9 3.38 1.03 -36.63
C THR A 9 2.24 0.42 -35.79
N LEU A 10 1.73 -0.75 -36.20
CA LEU A 10 0.67 -1.44 -35.48
C LEU A 10 1.19 -2.01 -34.15
N ILE A 11 2.42 -2.54 -34.13
CA ILE A 11 3.07 -3.03 -32.91
C ILE A 11 3.28 -1.88 -31.91
N VAL A 12 3.78 -0.73 -32.39
CA VAL A 12 3.97 0.46 -31.54
C VAL A 12 2.64 0.97 -30.99
N ALA A 13 1.57 0.98 -31.79
CA ALA A 13 0.24 1.38 -31.34
C ALA A 13 -0.34 0.45 -30.26
N VAL A 14 -0.15 -0.87 -30.40
CA VAL A 14 -0.58 -1.85 -29.39
C VAL A 14 0.21 -1.70 -28.11
N LEU A 15 1.53 -1.49 -28.19
CA LEU A 15 2.36 -1.23 -27.02
C LEU A 15 1.94 0.08 -26.32
N ALA A 16 1.73 1.16 -27.08
CA ALA A 16 1.26 2.43 -26.54
C ALA A 16 -0.10 2.29 -25.83
N ALA A 17 -1.05 1.55 -26.42
CA ALA A 17 -2.33 1.27 -25.80
C ALA A 17 -2.19 0.45 -24.50
N PHE A 18 -1.32 -0.57 -24.50
CA PHE A 18 -1.06 -1.39 -23.31
C PHE A 18 -0.42 -0.59 -22.17
N PHE A 19 0.53 0.30 -22.49
CA PHE A 19 1.19 1.15 -21.48
C PHE A 19 0.33 2.34 -21.04
N SER A 20 -0.65 2.78 -21.85
CA SER A 20 -1.54 3.92 -21.53
C SER A 20 -2.36 3.70 -20.25
N PHE A 21 -2.81 2.46 -19.99
CA PHE A 21 -3.60 2.14 -18.80
C PHE A 21 -2.79 2.15 -17.49
N LYS A 22 -1.46 2.00 -17.56
CA LYS A 22 -0.61 1.87 -16.37
C LYS A 22 -0.36 3.20 -15.64
N TYR A 23 -0.79 4.32 -16.21
CA TYR A 23 -0.55 5.67 -15.67
C TYR A 23 -1.76 6.26 -14.93
N SER A 24 -2.81 5.48 -14.66
CA SER A 24 -4.04 5.93 -14.00
C SER A 24 -4.08 5.63 -12.50
N SER A 25 -2.94 5.56 -11.83
CA SER A 25 -2.87 5.43 -10.37
C SER A 25 -2.56 6.79 -9.76
N LYS A 26 -3.62 7.53 -9.39
CA LYS A 26 -3.49 8.79 -8.65
C LYS A 26 -3.26 8.52 -7.16
N ASP A 27 -2.22 7.76 -6.82
CA ASP A 27 -1.75 7.74 -5.43
C ASP A 27 -1.20 9.13 -5.14
N THR A 28 -1.80 9.81 -4.17
CA THR A 28 -1.33 11.13 -3.76
C THR A 28 0.10 11.02 -3.24
N ASP A 29 0.92 12.06 -3.41
CA ASP A 29 2.29 12.05 -2.88
C ASP A 29 2.32 11.85 -1.35
N ALA A 30 1.24 12.23 -0.65
CA ALA A 30 1.05 11.97 0.77
C ALA A 30 0.91 10.47 1.06
N GLU A 31 0.07 9.76 0.29
CA GLU A 31 -0.14 8.31 0.44
C GLU A 31 1.14 7.52 0.20
N LYS A 32 1.91 7.87 -0.84
CA LYS A 32 3.21 7.24 -1.14
C LYS A 32 4.19 7.40 0.03
N LYS A 33 4.26 8.60 0.61
CA LYS A 33 5.11 8.88 1.77
C LYS A 33 4.67 8.09 2.99
N SER A 34 3.39 8.07 3.31
CA SER A 34 2.85 7.30 4.44
C SER A 34 3.13 5.80 4.30
N LYS A 35 2.91 5.24 3.10
CA LYS A 35 3.22 3.84 2.80
C LYS A 35 4.70 3.54 2.97
N LEU A 36 5.57 4.39 2.46
CA LEU A 36 7.03 4.22 2.59
C LEU A 36 7.47 4.23 4.06
N ILE A 37 6.90 5.12 4.87
CA ILE A 37 7.20 5.20 6.30
C ILE A 37 6.80 3.88 6.98
N VAL A 38 5.57 3.40 6.75
CA VAL A 38 5.08 2.14 7.34
C VAL A 38 5.93 0.95 6.89
N GLU A 39 6.28 0.86 5.61
CA GLU A 39 7.12 -0.20 5.08
C GLU A 39 8.52 -0.20 5.71
N THR A 40 9.09 0.99 5.91
CA THR A 40 10.42 1.16 6.53
C THR A 40 10.39 0.68 7.98
N VAL A 41 9.39 1.09 8.75
CA VAL A 41 9.21 0.66 10.15
C VAL A 41 8.99 -0.85 10.22
N TYR A 42 8.16 -1.40 9.33
CA TYR A 42 7.90 -2.83 9.27
C TYR A 42 9.17 -3.65 9.00
N LYS A 43 10.01 -3.21 8.04
CA LYS A 43 11.31 -3.85 7.78
C LYS A 43 12.24 -3.78 8.98
N ALA A 44 12.35 -2.60 9.60
CA ALA A 44 13.18 -2.43 10.79
C ALA A 44 12.74 -3.36 11.95
N LEU A 45 11.44 -3.59 12.12
CA LEU A 45 10.91 -4.52 13.13
C LEU A 45 11.15 -5.98 12.77
N GLN A 46 11.10 -6.36 11.50
CA GLN A 46 11.40 -7.73 11.09
C GLN A 46 12.89 -8.07 11.21
N ASP A 47 13.74 -7.18 10.70
CA ASP A 47 15.17 -7.46 10.57
C ASP A 47 15.95 -7.10 11.84
N GLY A 48 15.45 -6.13 12.63
CA GLY A 48 16.15 -5.58 13.79
C GLY A 48 15.60 -6.02 15.15
N HIS A 49 14.39 -6.58 15.24
CA HIS A 49 13.83 -7.01 16.52
C HIS A 49 14.35 -8.40 16.88
N TYR A 50 14.84 -8.59 18.11
CA TYR A 50 15.40 -9.87 18.58
C TYR A 50 14.43 -11.05 18.44
N SER A 51 13.13 -10.78 18.58
CA SER A 51 12.05 -11.75 18.39
C SER A 51 11.00 -11.14 17.46
N PRO A 52 11.17 -11.22 16.14
CA PRO A 52 10.20 -10.71 15.18
C PRO A 52 8.85 -11.39 15.42
N LYS A 53 7.76 -10.62 15.34
CA LYS A 53 6.41 -11.18 15.39
C LYS A 53 5.83 -11.22 13.99
N GLU A 54 5.09 -12.28 13.69
CA GLU A 54 4.32 -12.36 12.46
C GLU A 54 3.21 -11.30 12.49
N VAL A 55 3.03 -10.61 11.37
CA VAL A 55 1.95 -9.63 11.18
C VAL A 55 0.78 -10.36 10.53
N ASP A 56 -0.04 -10.97 11.37
CA ASP A 56 -1.22 -11.75 11.02
C ASP A 56 -2.51 -11.12 11.59
N ASP A 57 -3.64 -11.83 11.50
CA ASP A 57 -4.92 -11.36 12.03
C ASP A 57 -4.91 -11.23 13.56
N SER A 58 -4.13 -12.06 14.26
CA SER A 58 -3.97 -11.97 15.71
C SER A 58 -3.24 -10.70 16.13
N PHE A 59 -2.13 -10.40 15.44
CA PHE A 59 -1.39 -9.15 15.59
C PHE A 59 -2.30 -7.95 15.31
N SER A 60 -3.08 -8.02 14.22
CA SER A 60 -4.00 -6.96 13.82
C SER A 60 -5.05 -6.67 14.88
N SER A 61 -5.66 -7.72 15.46
CA SER A 61 -6.61 -7.59 16.57
C SER A 61 -5.96 -6.94 17.79
N MET A 62 -4.79 -7.42 18.22
CA MET A 62 -4.06 -6.85 19.35
C MET A 62 -3.68 -5.37 19.11
N ALA A 63 -3.18 -5.04 17.92
CA ALA A 63 -2.79 -3.68 17.56
C ALA A 63 -4.00 -2.74 17.56
N TYR A 64 -5.15 -3.20 17.06
CA TYR A 64 -6.40 -2.45 17.09
C TYR A 64 -6.87 -2.16 18.52
N HIS A 65 -6.87 -3.16 19.42
CA HIS A 65 -7.25 -2.93 20.82
C HIS A 65 -6.28 -1.96 21.52
N LYS A 66 -4.97 -2.08 21.27
CA LYS A 66 -3.97 -1.14 21.79
C LYS A 66 -4.15 0.27 21.25
N LEU A 67 -4.57 0.40 19.99
CA LEU A 67 -4.88 1.69 19.39
C LEU A 67 -6.07 2.34 20.12
N LEU A 68 -7.16 1.60 20.30
CA LEU A 68 -8.34 2.10 21.05
C LEU A 68 -7.97 2.50 22.47
N GLU A 69 -7.22 1.66 23.19
CA GLU A 69 -6.76 1.94 24.56
C GLU A 69 -5.89 3.22 24.61
N ARG A 70 -5.03 3.44 23.60
CA ARG A 70 -4.20 4.65 23.54
C ARG A 70 -5.01 5.90 23.18
N MET A 71 -6.04 5.75 22.36
CA MET A 71 -6.89 6.87 21.95
C MET A 71 -7.89 7.28 23.04
N ASP A 72 -8.46 6.32 23.76
CA ASP A 72 -9.48 6.55 24.79
C ASP A 72 -9.37 5.52 25.93
N TYR A 73 -8.31 5.64 26.73
CA TYR A 73 -8.04 4.75 27.87
C TYR A 73 -9.18 4.73 28.89
N ASP A 74 -9.69 5.92 29.22
CA ASP A 74 -10.77 6.10 30.21
C ASP A 74 -12.16 5.75 29.66
N LYS A 75 -12.27 5.42 28.36
CA LYS A 75 -13.52 5.03 27.67
C LYS A 75 -14.60 6.10 27.78
N ARG A 76 -14.22 7.36 27.54
CA ARG A 76 -15.09 8.54 27.70
C ARG A 76 -15.63 9.08 26.39
N PHE A 77 -15.04 8.70 25.26
CA PHE A 77 -15.33 9.28 23.95
C PHE A 77 -16.03 8.30 23.01
N PHE A 78 -15.59 7.03 22.98
CA PHE A 78 -16.18 6.04 22.08
C PHE A 78 -17.35 5.29 22.72
N THR A 79 -18.35 4.99 21.91
CA THR A 79 -19.42 4.05 22.25
C THR A 79 -19.04 2.63 21.81
N GLN A 80 -19.78 1.62 22.26
CA GLN A 80 -19.54 0.23 21.82
C GLN A 80 -19.86 -0.01 20.32
N LYS A 81 -20.54 0.93 19.67
CA LYS A 81 -20.91 0.81 18.25
C LYS A 81 -19.83 1.40 17.33
N ASP A 82 -19.02 2.32 17.85
CA ASP A 82 -17.90 2.91 17.12
C ASP A 82 -16.76 1.88 16.93
#